data_AF-A0A4V2MUP8-F1
#
_entry.id   AF-A0A4V2MUP8-F1
#
_cell.length_a   1.000
_cell.length_b   1.000
_cell.length_c   1.000
_cell.angle_alpha   90.00
_cell.angle_beta   90.00
_cell.angle_gamma   90.00
#
_symmetry.space_group_name_H-M   'P 1'
#
loop_
_entity.id
_entity.type
_entity.pdbx_description
1 polymer ?
#
loop_
_entity_poly.entity_id
_entity_poly.type
_entity_poly.pdbx_seq_one_letter_code
_entity_poly.pdbx_strand_id
1 'polypeptide(L)' 'MPRLTLTLDDRQHKALRLLALQRDRTMLSLIKDALGEYLEREGGFELRIRSSADGGDLNSAPTDSASD' A
#
# COMPACT_ATOMS: atom_id res chain seq x y z
N MET A 1 4.60 16.19 3.43
CA MET A 1 4.08 15.13 2.53
C MET A 1 5.17 14.09 2.34
N PRO A 2 4.83 12.79 2.31
CA PRO A 2 5.79 11.74 1.94
C PRO A 2 6.31 11.98 0.52
N ARG A 3 7.58 11.63 0.28
CA ARG A 3 8.23 11.76 -1.03
C ARG A 3 8.22 10.41 -1.74
N LEU A 4 7.71 10.38 -2.96
CA LEU A 4 7.70 9.21 -3.82
C LEU A 4 8.62 9.45 -5.03
N THR A 5 9.45 8.46 -5.36
CA THR A 5 10.23 8.43 -6.60
C THR A 5 9.65 7.35 -7.50
N LEU A 6 9.40 7.68 -8.76
CA LEU A 6 8.88 6.77 -9.77
C LEU A 6 9.92 6.59 -10.87
N THR A 7 10.18 5.34 -11.24
CA THR A 7 10.98 5.00 -12.42
C THR A 7 10.01 4.71 -13.56
N LEU A 8 10.19 5.41 -14.68
CA LEU A 8 9.40 5.22 -15.89
C LEU A 8 10.34 4.83 -17.02
N ASP A 9 9.91 3.90 -17.87
CA ASP A 9 10.60 3.71 -19.14
C ASP A 9 10.34 4.88 -20.09
N ASP A 10 11.16 4.99 -21.15
CA ASP A 10 11.07 6.09 -22.11
C ASP A 10 9.70 6.19 -22.79
N ARG A 11 9.05 5.05 -23.05
CA ARG A 11 7.75 5.00 -23.73
C ARG A 11 6.65 5.51 -22.80
N GLN A 12 6.66 5.08 -21.54
CA GLN A 12 5.76 5.55 -20.48
C GLN A 12 5.92 7.04 -20.24
N HIS A 13 7.17 7.53 -20.13
CA HIS A 13 7.45 8.95 -19.93
C HIS A 13 6.90 9.81 -21.08
N LYS A 14 7.14 9.39 -22.33
CA LYS A 14 6.62 10.10 -23.52
C LYS A 14 5.09 10.08 -23.56
N ALA A 15 4.47 8.93 -23.31
CA ALA A 15 3.02 8.80 -23.30
C ALA A 15 2.37 9.71 -22.25
N LEU A 16 2.91 9.73 -21.03
CA LEU A 16 2.44 10.62 -19.95
C LEU A 16 2.62 12.09 -20.30
N ARG A 17 3.75 12.46 -20.90
CA ARG A 17 4.01 13.85 -21.32
C ARG A 17 3.04 14.31 -22.41
N LEU A 18 2.76 13.46 -23.40
CA LEU A 18 1.79 13.76 -24.46
C LEU A 18 0.37 13.89 -23.89
N LEU A 19 -0.03 12.99 -22.99
CA LEU A 19 -1.33 13.03 -22.34
C LEU A 19 -1.50 14.30 -21.48
N ALA A 20 -0.46 14.67 -20.73
CA ALA A 20 -0.41 15.90 -19.95
C ALA A 20 -0.63 17.15 -20.83
N LEU A 21 0.07 17.21 -21.97
CA LEU A 21 -0.07 18.29 -22.94
C LEU A 21 -1.48 18.34 -23.54
N GLN A 22 -2.03 17.19 -23.95
CA GLN A 22 -3.37 17.10 -24.54
C GLN A 22 -4.47 17.58 -23.57
N ARG A 23 -4.29 17.34 -22.27
CA ARG A 23 -5.28 17.67 -21.24
C ARG A 23 -5.08 19.05 -20.60
N ASP A 24 -4.07 19.81 -21.01
CA ASP A 24 -3.63 21.06 -20.37
C ASP A 24 -3.40 20.90 -18.85
N ARG A 25 -2.69 19.83 -18.47
CA ARG A 25 -2.43 19.48 -17.07
C ARG A 25 -0.97 19.11 -16.85
N THR A 26 -0.53 19.12 -15.60
CA THR A 26 0.82 18.64 -15.25
C THR A 26 0.86 17.12 -15.17
N MET A 27 1.99 16.52 -15.56
CA MET A 27 2.21 15.07 -15.43
C MET A 27 2.01 14.58 -13.99
N LEU A 28 2.47 15.35 -13.00
CA LEU A 28 2.28 15.02 -11.58
C LEU A 28 0.80 14.97 -11.20
N SER A 29 -0.04 15.87 -11.72
CA SER A 29 -1.48 15.85 -11.43
C SER A 29 -2.15 14.60 -12.01
N LEU A 30 -1.78 14.18 -13.22
CA LEU A 30 -2.30 12.96 -13.83
C LEU A 30 -1.86 11.70 -13.07
N ILE A 31 -0.61 11.65 -12.62
CA ILE A 31 -0.10 10.53 -11.82
C ILE A 31 -0.86 10.42 -10.49
N LYS A 32 -1.14 11.56 -9.84
CA LYS A 32 -1.88 11.59 -8.58
C LYS A 32 -3.32 11.09 -8.77
N ASP A 33 -4.00 11.53 -9.82
CA ASP A 33 -5.36 11.09 -10.12
C ASP A 33 -5.39 9.59 -10.41
N ALA A 34 -4.49 9.09 -11.27
CA ALA A 34 -4.41 7.67 -11.59
C ALA A 34 -4.10 6.81 -10.36
N LEU A 35 -3.24 7.29 -9.45
CA LEU A 35 -2.96 6.60 -8.19
C LEU A 35 -4.19 6.59 -7.27
N GLY A 36 -4.92 7.69 -7.18
CA GLY A 36 -6.16 7.80 -6.41
C GLY A 36 -7.23 6.83 -6.92
N GLU A 37 -7.50 6.87 -8.23
CA GLU A 37 -8.46 5.97 -8.90
C GLU A 37 -8.09 4.50 -8.72
N TYR A 38 -6.80 4.15 -8.81
CA TYR A 38 -6.33 2.80 -8.58
C TYR A 38 -6.58 2.35 -7.13
N LEU A 39 -6.17 3.15 -6.15
CA LEU A 39 -6.34 2.80 -4.73
C LEU A 39 -7.82 2.73 -4.33
N GLU A 40 -8.67 3.58 -4.88
CA GLU A 40 -10.11 3.51 -4.65
C GLU A 40 -10.70 2.22 -5.23
N ARG A 41 -10.38 1.90 -6.48
CA ARG A 41 -10.87 0.68 -7.15
C ARG A 41 -10.45 -0.61 -6.43
N GLU A 42 -9.22 -0.67 -5.93
CA GLU A 42 -8.70 -1.85 -5.23
C GLU A 42 -9.06 -1.88 -3.73
N GLY A 43 -9.85 -0.91 -3.23
CA GLY A 43 -10.14 -0.79 -1.79
C GLY A 43 -8.90 -0.51 -0.94
N GLY A 44 -7.83 0.02 -1.55
CA GLY A 44 -6.53 0.24 -0.93
C GLY A 44 -6.56 1.21 0.26
N PHE A 45 -7.52 2.13 0.28
CA PHE A 45 -7.75 3.04 1.41
C PHE A 45 -8.33 2.33 2.65
N GLU A 46 -8.91 1.14 2.50
CA GLU A 46 -9.52 0.37 3.58
C GLU A 46 -8.63 -0.77 4.09
N LEU A 47 -7.41 -0.91 3.55
CA LEU A 47 -6.46 -1.94 3.97
C LEU A 47 -6.08 -1.75 5.44
N ARG A 48 -6.59 -2.65 6.29
CA ARG A 48 -6.20 -2.74 7.71
C ARG A 48 -5.16 -3.84 7.87
N ILE A 49 -3.94 -3.45 8.26
CA ILE A 49 -2.91 -4.41 8.67
C ILE A 49 -3.33 -4.95 10.04
N ARG A 50 -3.83 -6.20 10.08
CA ARG A 50 -3.98 -6.92 11.35
C ARG A 50 -2.58 -7.34 11.80
N SER A 51 -2.06 -6.70 12.83
CA SER A 51 -0.81 -7.12 13.46
C SER A 51 -1.01 -8.52 14.03
N SER A 52 -0.21 -9.50 13.62
CA SER A 52 -0.24 -10.88 14.11
C SER A 52 0.24 -11.02 15.57
N ALA A 53 0.32 -9.92 16.33
CA ALA A 53 0.86 -9.88 17.68
C ALA A 53 -0.19 -10.11 18.78
N ASP A 54 -1.39 -10.59 18.43
CA ASP A 54 -2.42 -11.00 19.41
C ASP A 54 -2.48 -12.53 19.54
N GLY A 55 -1.30 -13.14 19.67
CA GLY A 55 -1.10 -14.56 19.97
C GLY A 55 -0.71 -14.79 21.43
N GLY A 56 -1.24 -13.97 22.34
CA GLY A 56 -1.15 -14.20 23.77
C GLY A 56 -2.23 -15.17 24.21
N ASP A 57 -1.81 -16.35 24.67
CA ASP A 57 -2.41 -17.24 25.68
C ASP A 57 -2.23 -18.71 25.27
N LEU A 58 -1.71 -19.66 26.06
CA LEU A 58 -1.19 -19.72 27.43
C LEU A 58 -0.31 -20.97 27.48
N ASN A 59 0.95 -20.83 27.90
CA ASN A 59 1.81 -21.94 28.31
C ASN A 59 1.18 -22.62 29.55
N SER A 60 0.33 -23.62 29.32
CA SER A 60 -0.17 -24.51 30.38
C SER A 60 0.82 -25.65 30.53
N ALA A 61 1.88 -25.43 31.29
CA ALA A 61 2.77 -26.50 31.74
C ALA A 61 2.01 -27.36 32.79
N PRO A 62 1.94 -28.69 32.63
CA PRO A 62 1.38 -29.54 33.67
C PRO A 62 2.39 -29.62 34.82
N THR A 63 2.06 -29.03 35.96
CA THR A 63 2.78 -29.30 37.22
C THR A 63 2.33 -30.66 37.72
N ASP A 64 3.16 -31.66 37.49
CA ASP A 64 3.03 -33.00 38.07
C ASP A 64 3.20 -32.90 39.60
N SER A 65 2.10 -33.05 40.34
CA SER A 65 2.10 -33.11 41.79
C SER A 65 2.42 -34.54 42.23
N ALA A 66 3.69 -34.77 42.55
CA ALA A 66 4.12 -35.94 43.31
C ALA A 66 3.74 -35.77 44.79
N SER A 67 2.88 -36.65 45.31
CA SER A 67 2.78 -37.01 46.74
C SER A 67 1.92 -38.26 46.89
N ASP A 68 2.55 -39.41 47.14
CA ASP A 68 2.21 -40.35 48.23
C ASP A 68 3.46 -41.19 48.57
#